data_AF-A0A4Z0D9Q3-F1
#
_entry.id   AF-A0A4Z0D9Q3-F1
#
_cell.length_a   1.000
_cell.length_b   1.000
_cell.length_c   1.000
_cell.angle_alpha   90.00
_cell.angle_beta   90.00
_cell.angle_gamma   90.00
#
_symmetry.space_group_name_H-M   'P 1'
#
loop_
_entity.id
_entity.type
_entity.pdbx_description
1 polymer ?
#
loop_
_entity_poly.entity_id
_entity_poly.type
_entity_poly.pdbx_seq_one_letter_code
_entity_poly.pdbx_strand_id
1 'polypeptide(L)'
;MDSDYWTVETIRVADNLGDISLAARRRVPYGAPDSIYEIHIEGGIIKTSIRKYPDYFKLGWVHQFELGEGSAVAIAFNGNWQLHRRKWRLATDEKPFIFWVDTQGILWSQLWDLSETKRHIASLVTKVKAIRGWENVNFPDKDQGIIVSYIKTDGKVYYSSYCQTIDFTNVWEPERQLAEFTGTAISHNMFITNDFRMGFTIEDSLGNIHWMVTERNWAGMAIEQHTIKVLDGNAKAELVEVTYHDVFEPAETIRVYTPYSTGLEIIFHDVYNKFLWIENIDDGNGDWGRTLQFETLYPIYEIQVHNLLLEDVYFGVVIPVGSITYLGENKYQVSVADDTLVGMNNALGSVRLTVKNLITQLGLMMDDFSIEFIPINLVPVEIPLPVVEEVWNE
;
A
#
# COMPACT_ATOMS: atom_id res chain seq x y z
N MET A 1 44.59 5.68 11.36
CA MET A 1 43.44 5.36 12.22
C MET A 1 42.74 6.69 12.41
N ASP A 2 41.69 6.95 11.63
CA ASP A 2 40.99 8.24 11.54
C ASP A 2 40.13 8.48 12.79
N SER A 3 40.77 8.81 13.92
CA SER A 3 40.08 9.19 15.17
C SER A 3 39.46 10.58 15.12
N ASP A 4 39.78 11.39 14.11
CA ASP A 4 39.51 12.84 14.12
C ASP A 4 38.08 13.21 13.65
N TYR A 5 37.26 12.24 13.27
CA TYR A 5 35.86 12.44 12.85
C TYR A 5 34.82 12.08 13.92
N TRP A 6 35.23 11.51 15.05
CA TRP A 6 34.31 11.09 16.12
C TRP A 6 34.45 11.99 17.33
N THR A 7 33.44 12.83 17.56
CA THR A 7 33.33 13.56 18.83
C THR A 7 32.77 12.63 19.88
N VAL A 8 33.59 12.28 20.88
CA VAL A 8 33.13 11.58 22.08
C VAL A 8 32.66 12.64 23.08
N GLU A 9 31.39 12.55 23.48
CA GLU A 9 30.84 13.42 24.52
C GLU A 9 30.39 12.57 25.71
N THR A 10 30.79 12.99 26.91
CA THR A 10 30.31 12.37 28.15
C THR A 10 28.88 12.87 28.42
N ILE A 11 27.94 11.94 28.52
CA ILE A 11 26.54 12.26 28.82
C ILE A 11 26.41 12.63 30.30
N ARG A 12 26.86 11.76 31.21
CA ARG A 12 26.72 11.98 32.65
C ARG A 12 27.85 11.34 33.44
N VAL A 13 28.23 12.00 34.53
CA VAL A 13 29.12 11.47 35.57
C VAL A 13 28.44 11.77 36.90
N ALA A 14 28.17 10.74 37.69
CA ALA A 14 27.57 10.85 39.01
C ALA A 14 27.93 9.62 39.84
N ASP A 15 27.92 9.77 41.16
CA ASP A 15 28.03 8.65 42.08
C ASP A 15 26.72 7.84 42.08
N ASN A 16 26.81 6.51 42.06
CA ASN A 16 25.64 5.62 41.99
C ASN A 16 24.71 5.88 40.79
N LEU A 17 25.30 6.08 39.62
CA LEU A 17 24.58 6.21 38.35
C LEU A 17 23.95 4.86 37.95
N GLY A 18 22.64 4.87 37.72
CA GLY A 18 21.86 3.71 37.27
C GLY A 18 21.63 3.72 35.76
N ASP A 19 20.45 3.26 35.33
CA ASP A 19 20.06 3.23 33.91
C ASP A 19 19.93 4.65 33.33
N ILE A 20 20.27 4.80 32.06
CA ILE A 20 20.25 6.07 31.33
C ILE A 20 19.64 5.80 29.95
N SER A 21 18.75 6.70 29.52
CA SER A 21 18.23 6.69 28.17
C SER A 21 18.17 8.11 27.62
N LEU A 22 18.50 8.25 26.34
CA LEU A 22 18.54 9.52 25.64
C LEU A 22 17.81 9.45 24.30
N ALA A 23 17.23 10.57 23.90
CA ALA A 23 16.65 10.73 22.57
C ALA A 23 16.92 12.14 22.04
N ALA A 24 17.30 12.22 20.77
CA ALA A 24 17.58 13.48 20.11
C ALA A 24 16.31 14.02 19.44
N ARG A 25 16.02 15.31 19.67
CA ARG A 25 14.89 15.99 19.04
C ARG A 25 15.31 16.57 17.71
N ARG A 26 14.52 16.32 16.67
CA ARG A 26 14.72 16.85 15.32
C ARG A 26 13.36 17.23 14.74
N ARG A 27 12.99 18.51 14.79
CA ARG A 27 11.66 18.98 14.33
C ARG A 27 11.51 19.10 12.80
N VAL A 28 12.59 19.00 12.05
CA VAL A 28 12.60 19.07 10.58
C VAL A 28 13.51 17.97 10.00
N PRO A 29 13.23 17.42 8.80
CA PRO A 29 13.97 16.26 8.28
C PRO A 29 15.41 16.58 7.82
N TYR A 30 15.87 17.81 7.97
CA TYR A 30 17.21 18.25 7.59
C TYR A 30 17.95 18.87 8.78
N GLY A 31 19.26 18.97 8.68
CA GLY A 31 20.11 19.49 9.75
C GLY A 31 20.32 18.52 10.92
N ALA A 32 21.04 19.03 11.93
CA ALA A 32 21.30 18.32 13.17
C ALA A 32 20.06 18.37 14.10
N PRO A 33 19.96 17.48 15.10
CA PRO A 33 19.03 17.64 16.21
C PRO A 33 19.17 19.03 16.86
N ASP A 34 18.07 19.58 17.39
CA ASP A 34 18.07 20.88 18.09
C ASP A 34 18.26 20.77 19.61
N SER A 35 18.02 19.57 20.15
CA SER A 35 18.28 19.23 21.55
C SER A 35 18.38 17.72 21.77
N ILE A 36 18.95 17.34 22.90
CA ILE A 36 19.01 15.96 23.39
C ILE A 36 18.29 15.95 24.73
N TYR A 37 17.34 15.02 24.86
CA TYR A 37 16.59 14.77 26.07
C TYR A 37 17.13 13.51 26.73
N GLU A 38 17.18 13.51 28.05
CA GLU A 38 17.68 12.41 28.85
C GLU A 38 16.74 12.14 30.03
N ILE A 39 16.57 10.86 30.31
CA ILE A 39 16.05 10.34 31.57
C ILE A 39 17.12 9.40 32.15
N HIS A 40 17.39 9.51 33.44
CA HIS A 40 18.44 8.73 34.11
C HIS A 40 18.09 8.45 35.56
N ILE A 41 18.80 7.50 36.16
CA ILE A 41 18.71 7.19 37.58
C ILE A 41 20.01 7.62 38.25
N GLU A 42 19.91 8.41 39.31
CA GLU A 42 21.05 8.85 40.13
C GLU A 42 20.68 8.64 41.61
N GLY A 43 21.45 7.81 42.32
CA GLY A 43 21.17 7.50 43.72
C GLY A 43 19.80 6.84 43.95
N GLY A 44 19.30 6.11 42.95
CA GLY A 44 17.96 5.48 42.98
C GLY A 44 16.80 6.41 42.59
N ILE A 45 17.06 7.71 42.38
CA ILE A 45 16.06 8.70 41.97
C ILE A 45 16.08 8.88 40.46
N ILE A 46 14.91 8.83 39.84
CA ILE A 46 14.71 9.10 38.43
C ILE A 46 14.66 10.61 38.20
N LYS A 47 15.54 11.09 37.34
CA LYS A 47 15.69 12.51 37.00
C LYS A 47 15.70 12.70 35.48
N THR A 48 15.27 13.88 35.05
CA THR A 48 15.28 14.27 33.64
C THR A 48 16.21 15.45 33.38
N SER A 49 16.76 15.53 32.18
CA SER A 49 17.65 16.62 31.77
C SER A 49 17.54 16.88 30.27
N ILE A 50 17.81 18.12 29.85
CA ILE A 50 17.85 18.52 28.45
C ILE A 50 19.18 19.23 28.18
N ARG A 51 19.76 18.96 27.02
CA ARG A 51 20.88 19.71 26.48
C ARG A 51 20.52 20.27 25.11
N LYS A 52 20.81 21.55 24.87
CA LYS A 52 20.69 22.12 23.52
C LYS A 52 21.73 21.48 22.61
N TYR A 53 21.39 21.26 21.34
CA TYR A 53 22.29 20.63 20.38
C TYR A 53 22.25 21.35 19.03
N PRO A 54 23.40 21.67 18.42
CA PRO A 54 24.71 21.77 19.04
C PRO A 54 24.69 22.76 20.23
N ASP A 55 25.45 22.46 21.28
CA ASP A 55 25.51 23.29 22.49
C ASP A 55 26.44 24.50 22.30
N TYR A 56 26.03 25.45 21.46
CA TYR A 56 26.84 26.63 21.12
C TYR A 56 27.24 27.48 22.34
N PHE A 57 26.42 27.46 23.38
CA PHE A 57 26.63 28.23 24.61
C PHE A 57 27.34 27.43 25.71
N LYS A 58 27.66 26.15 25.46
CA LYS A 58 28.29 25.23 26.43
C LYS A 58 27.54 25.19 27.76
N LEU A 59 26.20 25.22 27.71
CA LEU A 59 25.36 25.18 28.90
C LEU A 59 25.32 23.78 29.52
N GLY A 60 25.69 22.75 28.74
CA GLY A 60 25.67 21.37 29.18
C GLY A 60 24.24 20.86 29.41
N TRP A 61 24.12 19.91 30.32
CA TRP A 61 22.85 19.32 30.72
C TRP A 61 22.15 20.18 31.76
N VAL A 62 20.91 20.54 31.47
CA VAL A 62 20.05 21.30 32.38
C VAL A 62 19.01 20.37 32.97
N HIS A 63 19.04 20.19 34.29
CA HIS A 63 18.02 19.45 35.03
C HIS A 63 16.63 20.02 34.75
N GLN A 64 15.62 19.15 34.67
CA GLN A 64 14.23 19.57 34.47
C GLN A 64 13.37 19.23 35.69
N PHE A 65 13.16 17.95 35.99
CA PHE A 65 12.34 17.49 37.10
C PHE A 65 12.72 16.06 37.54
N GLU A 66 12.12 15.61 38.63
CA GLU A 66 12.29 14.28 39.21
C GLU A 66 10.96 13.51 39.22
N LEU A 67 11.03 12.18 39.14
CA LEU A 67 9.85 11.29 39.10
C LEU A 67 9.76 10.37 40.33
N GLY A 68 10.70 10.50 41.27
CA GLY A 68 10.81 9.66 42.47
C GLY A 68 11.76 8.48 42.27
N GLU A 69 11.63 7.47 43.14
CA GLU A 69 12.49 6.28 43.11
C GLU A 69 12.15 5.33 41.94
N GLY A 70 13.17 4.70 41.36
CA GLY A 70 12.96 3.66 40.36
C GLY A 70 14.23 2.94 39.88
N SER A 71 14.05 1.97 38.98
CA SER A 71 15.09 0.98 38.65
C SER A 71 15.50 0.88 37.19
N ALA A 72 14.64 1.30 36.25
CA ALA A 72 14.93 1.29 34.82
C ALA A 72 14.20 2.44 34.12
N VAL A 73 14.80 2.98 33.05
CA VAL A 73 14.27 4.14 32.33
C VAL A 73 14.43 4.01 30.82
N ALA A 74 13.49 4.59 30.06
CA ALA A 74 13.57 4.71 28.61
C ALA A 74 12.93 6.01 28.12
N ILE A 75 13.34 6.48 26.94
CA ILE A 75 12.79 7.68 26.31
C ILE A 75 12.70 7.49 24.79
N ALA A 76 11.61 7.93 24.19
CA ALA A 76 11.44 7.92 22.74
C ALA A 76 10.61 9.12 22.29
N PHE A 77 11.02 9.73 21.18
CA PHE A 77 10.20 10.75 20.53
C PHE A 77 9.15 10.08 19.66
N ASN A 78 7.93 10.61 19.69
CA ASN A 78 7.01 10.39 18.59
C ASN A 78 7.37 11.32 17.43
N GLY A 79 6.65 11.22 16.32
CA GLY A 79 6.77 12.11 15.19
C GLY A 79 6.46 11.39 13.90
N ASN A 80 6.60 12.10 12.78
CA ASN A 80 6.27 11.62 11.46
C ASN A 80 7.52 11.42 10.58
N TRP A 81 7.49 10.40 9.74
CA TRP A 81 8.55 10.15 8.78
C TRP A 81 8.39 11.06 7.57
N GLN A 82 9.41 11.87 7.27
CA GLN A 82 9.40 12.82 6.16
C GLN A 82 10.50 12.51 5.16
N LEU A 83 10.16 12.59 3.87
CA LEU A 83 11.10 12.35 2.78
C LEU A 83 11.94 13.61 2.52
N HIS A 84 13.26 13.51 2.67
CA HIS A 84 14.19 14.59 2.33
C HIS A 84 15.38 14.04 1.54
N ARG A 85 15.60 14.56 0.32
CA ARG A 85 16.67 14.13 -0.60
C ARG A 85 16.76 12.59 -0.74
N ARG A 86 15.61 11.96 -1.02
CA ARG A 86 15.46 10.50 -1.19
C ARG A 86 15.77 9.67 0.07
N LYS A 87 15.74 10.28 1.25
CA LYS A 87 15.92 9.59 2.53
C LYS A 87 14.77 9.93 3.47
N TRP A 88 14.13 8.88 4.00
CA TRP A 88 13.15 9.03 5.06
C TRP A 88 13.86 9.36 6.37
N ARG A 89 13.37 10.39 7.06
CA ARG A 89 13.91 10.84 8.32
C ARG A 89 12.77 11.18 9.26
N LEU A 90 12.90 10.76 10.52
CA LEU A 90 11.95 11.12 11.55
C LEU A 90 12.07 12.62 11.84
N ALA A 91 10.94 13.33 11.67
CA ALA A 91 10.72 14.64 12.25
C ALA A 91 9.95 14.43 13.56
N THR A 92 10.61 14.68 14.68
CA THR A 92 10.08 14.40 16.01
C THR A 92 9.09 15.46 16.45
N ASP A 93 8.14 15.06 17.29
CA ASP A 93 7.27 15.96 18.04
C ASP A 93 8.08 16.84 19.01
N GLU A 94 7.41 17.83 19.60
CA GLU A 94 8.05 18.80 20.50
C GLU A 94 8.61 18.14 21.77
N LYS A 95 7.88 17.16 22.32
CA LYS A 95 8.16 16.50 23.60
C LYS A 95 8.20 14.97 23.41
N PRO A 96 9.15 14.27 24.07
CA PRO A 96 9.23 12.82 23.99
C PRO A 96 8.34 12.15 25.05
N PHE A 97 8.01 10.88 24.81
CA PHE A 97 7.53 10.01 25.86
C PHE A 97 8.70 9.52 26.71
N ILE A 98 8.49 9.54 28.02
CA ILE A 98 9.39 8.95 29.02
C ILE A 98 8.71 7.76 29.66
N PHE A 99 9.54 6.77 29.99
CA PHE A 99 9.13 5.51 30.59
C PHE A 99 10.03 5.21 31.77
N TRP A 100 9.43 4.73 32.87
CA TRP A 100 10.21 4.33 34.04
C TRP A 100 9.52 3.23 34.82
N VAL A 101 10.35 2.44 35.51
CA VAL A 101 9.90 1.39 36.42
C VAL A 101 10.08 1.89 37.85
N ASP A 102 8.97 1.97 38.60
CA ASP A 102 9.01 2.34 40.02
C ASP A 102 9.44 1.19 40.93
N THR A 103 9.50 1.43 42.25
CA THR A 103 9.96 0.44 43.24
C THR A 103 9.00 -0.74 43.42
N GLN A 104 7.76 -0.62 42.96
CA GLN A 104 6.76 -1.68 42.93
C GLN A 104 6.83 -2.51 41.64
N GLY A 105 7.75 -2.20 40.73
CA GLY A 105 7.88 -2.87 39.44
C GLY A 105 6.77 -2.45 38.46
N ILE A 106 6.18 -1.28 38.65
CA ILE A 106 5.17 -0.73 37.73
C ILE A 106 5.87 0.12 36.66
N LEU A 107 5.60 -0.21 35.41
CA LEU A 107 6.03 0.56 34.26
C LEU A 107 5.03 1.68 33.97
N TRP A 108 5.51 2.92 34.08
CA TRP A 108 4.79 4.13 33.77
C TRP A 108 5.23 4.71 32.43
N SER A 109 4.30 5.41 31.77
CA SER A 109 4.54 6.26 30.61
C SER A 109 4.04 7.67 30.92
N GLN A 110 4.74 8.70 30.44
CA GLN A 110 4.30 10.10 30.49
C GLN A 110 4.89 10.87 29.30
N LEU A 111 4.14 11.83 28.76
CA LEU A 111 4.64 12.78 27.77
C LEU A 111 5.44 13.87 28.48
N TRP A 112 6.75 13.69 28.57
CA TRP A 112 7.69 14.59 29.25
C TRP A 112 7.17 15.16 30.59
N ASP A 113 6.97 16.47 30.68
CA ASP A 113 6.54 17.25 31.85
C ASP A 113 4.99 17.30 32.01
N LEU A 114 4.23 16.62 31.17
CA LEU A 114 2.76 16.64 31.19
C LEU A 114 2.20 15.51 32.07
N SER A 115 2.10 15.77 33.37
CA SER A 115 1.67 14.79 34.38
C SER A 115 0.29 14.16 34.14
N GLU A 116 -0.61 14.87 33.46
CA GLU A 116 -1.96 14.43 33.09
C GLU A 116 -1.95 13.31 32.05
N THR A 117 -0.83 13.14 31.33
CA THR A 117 -0.64 12.04 30.37
C THR A 117 -0.09 10.77 31.02
N LYS A 118 0.15 10.79 32.34
CA LYS A 118 0.72 9.67 33.07
C LYS A 118 -0.19 8.44 32.96
N ARG A 119 0.39 7.32 32.52
CA ARG A 119 -0.34 6.08 32.25
C ARG A 119 0.40 4.87 32.79
N HIS A 120 -0.37 3.94 33.36
CA HIS A 120 0.07 2.60 33.69
C HIS A 120 0.18 1.74 32.43
N ILE A 121 1.37 1.21 32.14
CA ILE A 121 1.59 0.34 30.96
C ILE A 121 1.59 -1.13 31.35
N ALA A 122 2.34 -1.49 32.39
CA ALA A 122 2.49 -2.87 32.84
C ALA A 122 2.94 -2.95 34.30
N SER A 123 2.81 -4.13 34.89
CA SER A 123 3.31 -4.44 36.24
C SER A 123 4.31 -5.59 36.19
N LEU A 124 5.06 -5.76 37.29
CA LEU A 124 6.12 -6.77 37.44
C LEU A 124 7.25 -6.60 36.42
N VAL A 125 7.57 -5.36 36.06
CA VAL A 125 8.61 -5.03 35.09
C VAL A 125 9.96 -4.85 35.78
N THR A 126 11.04 -5.29 35.11
CA THR A 126 12.42 -5.20 35.63
C THR A 126 13.36 -4.41 34.71
N LYS A 127 13.09 -4.39 33.40
CA LYS A 127 13.86 -3.66 32.38
C LYS A 127 12.91 -3.02 31.37
N VAL A 128 13.29 -1.88 30.81
CA VAL A 128 12.51 -1.18 29.78
C VAL A 128 13.43 -0.57 28.72
N LYS A 129 12.99 -0.60 27.45
CA LYS A 129 13.57 0.13 26.31
C LYS A 129 12.45 0.64 25.41
N ALA A 130 12.69 1.73 24.69
CA ALA A 130 11.68 2.33 23.82
C ALA A 130 12.30 2.90 22.54
N ILE A 131 11.58 2.80 21.42
CA ILE A 131 11.95 3.39 20.13
C ILE A 131 10.70 3.85 19.37
N ARG A 132 10.89 4.73 18.38
CA ARG A 132 9.87 5.03 17.35
C ARG A 132 10.04 4.06 16.17
N GLY A 133 9.01 3.30 15.86
CA GLY A 133 8.95 2.44 14.67
C GLY A 133 8.64 3.23 13.40
N TRP A 134 8.42 2.50 12.31
CA TRP A 134 8.04 3.06 11.01
C TRP A 134 6.55 3.40 10.96
N GLU A 135 6.22 4.56 10.43
CA GLU A 135 4.86 5.00 10.13
C GLU A 135 4.69 5.11 8.63
N ASN A 136 3.64 4.48 8.12
CA ASN A 136 3.31 4.56 6.72
C ASN A 136 2.70 5.91 6.35
N VAL A 137 3.21 6.56 5.30
CA VAL A 137 2.71 7.87 4.87
C VAL A 137 1.44 7.85 4.03
N ASN A 138 1.06 6.69 3.50
CA ASN A 138 -0.14 6.53 2.66
C ASN A 138 -1.30 5.88 3.43
N PHE A 139 -1.00 5.03 4.41
CA PHE A 139 -1.97 4.27 5.19
C PHE A 139 -1.83 4.60 6.68
N PRO A 140 -2.66 5.51 7.21
CA PRO A 140 -2.61 5.96 8.60
C PRO A 140 -2.69 4.83 9.65
N ASP A 141 -3.37 3.72 9.32
CA ASP A 141 -3.50 2.54 10.18
C ASP A 141 -2.27 1.62 10.17
N LYS A 142 -1.25 1.92 9.36
CA LYS A 142 0.02 1.19 9.28
C LYS A 142 1.12 1.92 10.02
N ASP A 143 0.83 2.27 11.27
CA ASP A 143 1.78 2.88 12.20
C ASP A 143 2.29 1.85 13.22
N GLN A 144 3.61 1.61 13.25
CA GLN A 144 4.22 0.78 14.30
C GLN A 144 4.22 1.48 15.67
N GLY A 145 4.04 2.80 15.69
CA GLY A 145 3.95 3.61 16.90
C GLY A 145 5.30 3.89 17.60
N ILE A 146 5.23 4.50 18.77
CA ILE A 146 6.29 4.33 19.78
C ILE A 146 6.08 2.96 20.39
N ILE A 147 7.13 2.14 20.35
CA ILE A 147 7.12 0.83 20.99
C ILE A 147 7.90 0.94 22.28
N VAL A 148 7.26 0.58 23.39
CA VAL A 148 7.91 0.36 24.69
C VAL A 148 7.97 -1.15 24.92
N SER A 149 9.18 -1.67 25.06
CA SER A 149 9.45 -3.08 25.32
C SER A 149 10.07 -3.27 26.69
N TYR A 150 9.75 -4.37 27.33
CA TYR A 150 10.13 -4.59 28.72
C TYR A 150 10.22 -6.07 29.08
N ILE A 151 11.02 -6.37 30.10
CA ILE A 151 11.18 -7.71 30.66
C ILE A 151 10.40 -7.77 31.97
N LYS A 152 9.52 -8.76 32.13
CA LYS A 152 8.81 -9.01 33.39
C LYS A 152 9.63 -9.91 34.32
N THR A 153 9.24 -10.03 35.59
CA THR A 153 9.92 -10.86 36.60
C THR A 153 9.96 -12.35 36.25
N ASP A 154 9.12 -12.81 35.32
CA ASP A 154 9.15 -14.17 34.77
C ASP A 154 10.22 -14.37 33.67
N GLY A 155 10.97 -13.33 33.33
CA GLY A 155 12.01 -13.34 32.32
C GLY A 155 11.50 -13.34 30.87
N LYS A 156 10.20 -13.10 30.65
CA LYS A 156 9.64 -12.97 29.30
C LYS A 156 9.67 -11.53 28.83
N VAL A 157 9.76 -11.36 27.51
CA VAL A 157 9.77 -10.05 26.85
C VAL A 157 8.36 -9.70 26.38
N TYR A 158 7.94 -8.49 26.72
CA TYR A 158 6.65 -7.92 26.36
C TYR A 158 6.86 -6.57 25.68
N TYR A 159 5.86 -6.11 24.95
CA TYR A 159 5.83 -4.77 24.40
C TYR A 159 4.41 -4.21 24.36
N SER A 160 4.34 -2.88 24.26
CA SER A 160 3.12 -2.11 24.03
C SER A 160 3.45 -0.98 23.06
N SER A 161 2.49 -0.58 22.24
CA SER A 161 2.71 0.42 21.20
C SER A 161 1.74 1.59 21.34
N TYR A 162 2.23 2.81 21.16
CA TYR A 162 1.42 4.02 20.99
C TYR A 162 1.39 4.37 19.50
N CYS A 163 0.32 4.01 18.81
CA CYS A 163 0.20 4.10 17.36
C CYS A 163 -1.05 4.87 16.92
N GLN A 164 -0.98 5.41 15.72
CA GLN A 164 -2.11 6.02 15.03
C GLN A 164 -3.10 4.97 14.53
N THR A 165 -4.39 5.25 14.71
CA THR A 165 -5.51 4.48 14.15
C THR A 165 -6.04 5.12 12.87
N ILE A 166 -6.91 4.39 12.16
CA ILE A 166 -7.46 4.82 10.86
C ILE A 166 -8.23 6.16 10.90
N ASP A 167 -8.72 6.55 12.07
CA ASP A 167 -9.40 7.83 12.32
C ASP A 167 -8.43 8.97 12.72
N PHE A 168 -7.12 8.75 12.58
CA PHE A 168 -6.04 9.66 12.96
C PHE A 168 -5.92 9.96 14.46
N THR A 169 -6.63 9.20 15.31
CA THR A 169 -6.39 9.25 16.75
C THR A 169 -5.19 8.40 17.11
N ASN A 170 -4.51 8.72 18.22
CA ASN A 170 -3.41 7.91 18.72
C ASN A 170 -3.84 7.18 19.99
N VAL A 171 -3.57 5.88 20.03
CA VAL A 171 -3.97 5.02 21.15
C VAL A 171 -2.82 4.13 21.59
N TRP A 172 -2.83 3.78 22.87
CA TRP A 172 -2.00 2.71 23.39
C TRP A 172 -2.68 1.37 23.10
N GLU A 173 -2.00 0.52 22.35
CA GLU A 173 -2.37 -0.88 22.19
C GLU A 173 -2.25 -1.64 23.51
N PRO A 174 -3.00 -2.74 23.71
CA PRO A 174 -2.80 -3.63 24.84
C PRO A 174 -1.40 -4.28 24.80
N GLU A 175 -0.92 -4.72 25.96
CA GLU A 175 0.35 -5.45 26.02
C GLU A 175 0.33 -6.74 25.18
N ARG A 176 1.48 -7.04 24.58
CA ARG A 176 1.71 -8.27 23.81
C ARG A 176 3.00 -8.93 24.29
N GLN A 177 2.97 -10.25 24.43
CA GLN A 177 4.19 -11.03 24.67
C GLN A 177 4.89 -11.30 23.34
N LEU A 178 6.23 -11.24 23.33
CA LEU A 178 7.04 -11.73 22.22
C LEU A 178 7.12 -13.27 22.30
N ALA A 179 6.11 -13.94 21.73
CA ALA A 179 5.88 -15.37 21.91
C ALA A 179 6.95 -16.26 21.27
N GLU A 180 7.63 -15.75 20.24
CA GLU A 180 8.73 -16.43 19.54
C GLU A 180 9.97 -16.58 20.42
N PHE A 181 10.10 -15.77 21.48
CA PHE A 181 11.18 -15.90 22.45
C PHE A 181 10.80 -16.88 23.56
N THR A 182 11.49 -18.02 23.60
CA THR A 182 11.22 -19.10 24.55
C THR A 182 12.23 -19.19 25.70
N GLY A 183 13.25 -18.32 25.72
CA GLY A 183 14.28 -18.27 26.76
C GLY A 183 13.85 -17.46 27.99
N THR A 184 14.81 -17.22 28.89
CA THR A 184 14.68 -16.28 30.00
C THR A 184 15.57 -15.07 29.72
N ALA A 185 14.96 -13.93 29.41
CA ALA A 185 15.65 -12.70 29.05
C ALA A 185 16.27 -12.03 30.28
N ILE A 186 17.52 -11.58 30.14
CA ILE A 186 18.24 -10.81 31.16
C ILE A 186 18.50 -9.37 30.70
N SER A 187 18.59 -9.14 29.39
CA SER A 187 18.72 -7.83 28.79
C SER A 187 18.07 -7.82 27.40
N HIS A 188 17.61 -6.64 26.97
CA HIS A 188 17.09 -6.46 25.62
C HIS A 188 17.35 -5.06 25.09
N ASN A 189 17.34 -4.93 23.77
CA ASN A 189 17.37 -3.67 23.05
C ASN A 189 16.49 -3.75 21.80
N MET A 190 16.19 -2.61 21.21
CA MET A 190 15.38 -2.50 19.99
C MET A 190 16.14 -1.74 18.91
N PHE A 191 15.81 -2.04 17.65
CA PHE A 191 16.39 -1.36 16.51
C PHE A 191 15.38 -1.19 15.37
N ILE A 192 15.68 -0.26 14.47
CA ILE A 192 15.00 -0.12 13.18
C ILE A 192 16.00 -0.38 12.05
N THR A 193 15.47 -0.84 10.92
CA THR A 193 16.24 -1.10 9.70
C THR A 193 15.84 -0.11 8.62
N ASN A 194 16.74 0.11 7.65
CA ASN A 194 16.47 0.99 6.51
C ASN A 194 15.45 0.42 5.51
N ASP A 195 15.00 -0.83 5.69
CA ASP A 195 13.97 -1.44 4.85
C ASP A 195 12.64 -1.65 5.58
N PHE A 196 12.31 -0.67 6.43
CA PHE A 196 11.01 -0.47 7.06
C PHE A 196 10.60 -1.57 8.05
N ARG A 197 11.58 -2.22 8.69
CA ARG A 197 11.36 -3.15 9.80
C ARG A 197 11.87 -2.59 11.10
N MET A 198 11.35 -3.13 12.19
CA MET A 198 11.91 -3.01 13.52
C MET A 198 12.30 -4.39 14.04
N GLY A 199 13.10 -4.43 15.09
CA GLY A 199 13.50 -5.68 15.71
C GLY A 199 13.94 -5.55 17.15
N PHE A 200 14.13 -6.70 17.76
CA PHE A 200 14.58 -6.90 19.13
C PHE A 200 15.90 -7.66 19.13
N THR A 201 16.82 -7.23 19.97
CA THR A 201 18.01 -7.98 20.35
C THR A 201 17.85 -8.37 21.81
N ILE A 202 17.86 -9.67 22.11
CA ILE A 202 17.60 -10.19 23.47
C ILE A 202 18.77 -11.08 23.89
N GLU A 203 19.31 -10.82 25.08
CA GLU A 203 20.27 -11.70 25.73
C GLU A 203 19.51 -12.62 26.69
N ASP A 204 19.68 -13.92 26.54
CA ASP A 204 19.11 -14.90 27.44
C ASP A 204 20.05 -15.23 28.62
N SER A 205 19.51 -15.88 29.64
CA SER A 205 20.25 -16.30 30.85
C SER A 205 21.38 -17.31 30.60
N LEU A 206 21.48 -17.87 29.39
CA LEU A 206 22.57 -18.76 28.97
C LEU A 206 23.67 -18.00 28.20
N GLY A 207 23.50 -16.69 27.99
CA GLY A 207 24.42 -15.83 27.25
C GLY A 207 24.23 -15.85 25.74
N ASN A 208 23.14 -16.44 25.22
CA ASN A 208 22.85 -16.39 23.79
C ASN A 208 22.16 -15.07 23.42
N ILE A 209 22.49 -14.58 22.22
CA ILE A 209 21.88 -13.38 21.65
C ILE A 209 20.86 -13.78 20.58
N HIS A 210 19.60 -13.38 20.78
CA HIS A 210 18.47 -13.64 19.89
C HIS A 210 18.10 -12.38 19.12
N TRP A 211 17.90 -12.52 17.82
CA TRP A 211 17.51 -11.41 16.93
C TRP A 211 16.14 -11.72 16.34
N MET A 212 15.18 -10.83 16.58
CA MET A 212 13.81 -10.96 16.08
C MET A 212 13.47 -9.72 15.28
N VAL A 213 12.90 -9.90 14.09
CA VAL A 213 12.64 -8.80 13.16
C VAL A 213 11.22 -8.90 12.64
N THR A 214 10.49 -7.78 12.62
CA THR A 214 9.13 -7.72 12.09
C THR A 214 9.10 -7.93 10.58
N GLU A 215 7.90 -8.14 10.03
CA GLU A 215 7.68 -7.95 8.61
C GLU A 215 7.91 -6.48 8.19
N ARG A 216 8.00 -6.24 6.87
CA ARG A 216 8.24 -4.90 6.32
C ARG A 216 6.97 -4.05 6.38
N ASN A 217 7.10 -2.81 6.85
CA ASN A 217 6.04 -1.80 6.83
C ASN A 217 6.32 -0.72 5.77
N TRP A 218 6.32 -1.07 4.47
CA TRP A 218 6.90 -0.23 3.41
C TRP A 218 5.91 0.52 2.50
N ALA A 219 4.59 0.26 2.59
CA ALA A 219 3.66 0.68 1.54
C ALA A 219 3.77 2.19 1.25
N GLY A 220 4.13 2.57 0.01
CA GLY A 220 4.32 3.98 -0.37
C GLY A 220 5.64 4.65 -0.01
N MET A 221 6.47 4.06 0.87
CA MET A 221 7.77 4.62 1.26
C MET A 221 8.95 4.00 0.49
N ALA A 222 8.75 2.83 -0.13
CA ALA A 222 9.76 2.13 -0.93
C ALA A 222 9.61 2.32 -2.46
N ILE A 223 8.60 3.06 -2.92
CA ILE A 223 8.33 3.29 -4.34
C ILE A 223 8.22 4.80 -4.57
N GLU A 224 8.83 5.31 -5.64
CA GLU A 224 8.65 6.68 -6.08
C GLU A 224 7.18 6.93 -6.45
N GLN A 225 6.54 7.92 -5.83
CA GLN A 225 5.15 8.25 -6.16
C GLN A 225 5.09 8.82 -7.58
N HIS A 226 4.48 8.07 -8.49
CA HIS A 226 4.06 8.57 -9.79
C HIS A 226 2.62 9.06 -9.69
N THR A 227 2.41 10.37 -9.74
CA THR A 227 1.07 10.96 -9.71
C THR A 227 0.60 11.28 -11.13
N ILE A 228 -0.52 10.69 -11.55
CA ILE A 228 -1.30 11.16 -12.71
C ILE A 228 -2.28 12.21 -12.19
N LYS A 229 -2.13 13.46 -12.63
CA LYS A 229 -3.08 14.53 -12.31
C LYS A 229 -4.06 14.67 -13.46
N VAL A 230 -5.29 14.23 -13.26
CA VAL A 230 -6.40 14.49 -14.19
C VAL A 230 -7.01 15.83 -13.81
N LEU A 231 -6.99 16.79 -14.74
CA LEU A 231 -7.77 18.02 -14.61
C LEU A 231 -9.17 17.73 -15.18
N ASP A 232 -10.15 17.56 -14.29
CA ASP A 232 -11.55 17.58 -14.70
C ASP A 232 -11.98 19.04 -14.96
N GLY A 233 -12.22 19.37 -16.22
CA GLY A 233 -12.63 20.71 -16.65
C GLY A 233 -14.06 21.09 -16.26
N ASN A 234 -14.86 20.15 -15.73
CA ASN A 234 -16.29 20.32 -15.50
C ASN A 234 -16.72 20.22 -14.03
N ALA A 235 -15.79 20.19 -13.08
CA ALA A 235 -16.13 20.21 -11.65
C ALA A 235 -16.70 21.59 -11.25
N LYS A 236 -18.02 21.65 -11.02
CA LYS A 236 -18.72 22.85 -10.51
C LYS A 236 -19.02 22.67 -9.02
N ALA A 237 -18.53 23.59 -8.18
CA ALA A 237 -18.92 23.70 -6.78
C ALA A 237 -19.78 24.95 -6.61
N GLU A 238 -20.99 24.79 -6.10
CA GLU A 238 -21.88 25.90 -5.74
C GLU A 238 -21.93 26.00 -4.21
N LEU A 239 -21.54 27.15 -3.67
CA LEU A 239 -21.61 27.46 -2.25
C LEU A 239 -22.80 28.39 -2.01
N VAL A 240 -23.56 28.14 -0.94
CA VAL A 240 -24.64 29.01 -0.49
C VAL A 240 -24.07 29.97 0.56
N GLU A 241 -24.30 31.27 0.38
CA GLU A 241 -23.88 32.29 1.33
C GLU A 241 -24.66 32.15 2.66
N VAL A 242 -23.93 32.18 3.77
CA VAL A 242 -24.51 32.18 5.12
C VAL A 242 -24.08 33.46 5.82
N THR A 243 -25.03 34.16 6.46
CA THR A 243 -24.75 35.37 7.24
C THR A 243 -24.58 34.99 8.71
N TYR A 244 -23.40 35.27 9.26
CA TYR A 244 -23.12 35.07 10.69
C TYR A 244 -23.53 36.29 11.52
N HIS A 245 -23.93 36.06 12.76
CA HIS A 245 -24.32 37.11 13.73
C HIS A 245 -23.36 37.21 14.94
N ASP A 246 -22.25 36.47 14.96
CA ASP A 246 -21.29 36.46 16.06
C ASP A 246 -20.13 37.47 15.87
N VAL A 247 -19.56 37.92 17.00
CA VAL A 247 -18.57 39.02 17.08
C VAL A 247 -17.11 38.54 16.85
N PHE A 248 -16.87 37.24 16.67
CA PHE A 248 -15.55 36.67 16.40
C PHE A 248 -15.62 35.43 15.50
N GLU A 249 -14.86 35.43 14.41
CA GLU A 249 -14.88 34.37 13.40
C GLU A 249 -13.44 33.87 13.14
N PRO A 250 -13.09 32.61 13.49
CA PRO A 250 -11.82 32.01 13.07
C PRO A 250 -11.83 31.70 11.57
N ALA A 251 -10.65 31.59 10.95
CA ALA A 251 -10.52 31.27 9.52
C ALA A 251 -11.14 29.90 9.19
N GLU A 252 -12.25 29.91 8.44
CA GLU A 252 -12.89 28.68 7.98
C GLU A 252 -12.13 28.11 6.77
N THR A 253 -11.78 26.82 6.85
CA THR A 253 -11.21 26.09 5.72
C THR A 253 -12.22 25.06 5.24
N ILE A 254 -12.87 25.31 4.11
CA ILE A 254 -13.75 24.33 3.48
C ILE A 254 -12.87 23.34 2.71
N ARG A 255 -12.92 22.05 3.10
CA ARG A 255 -12.33 20.95 2.33
C ARG A 255 -13.43 20.07 1.79
N VAL A 256 -13.54 20.01 0.46
CA VAL A 256 -14.46 19.11 -0.21
C VAL A 256 -13.72 17.81 -0.51
N TYR A 257 -14.20 16.71 0.06
CA TYR A 257 -13.77 15.36 -0.31
C TYR A 257 -14.89 14.72 -1.12
N THR A 258 -14.56 14.17 -2.29
CA THR A 258 -15.48 13.29 -3.02
C THR A 258 -15.31 11.87 -2.46
N PRO A 259 -16.34 11.29 -1.80
CA PRO A 259 -16.28 9.91 -1.31
C PRO A 259 -16.46 8.87 -2.42
N TYR A 260 -16.78 9.31 -3.63
CA TYR A 260 -16.88 8.43 -4.78
C TYR A 260 -15.49 8.26 -5.38
N SER A 261 -15.08 6.99 -5.54
CA SER A 261 -14.07 6.65 -6.52
C SER A 261 -14.57 7.19 -7.85
N THR A 262 -14.01 8.30 -8.33
CA THR A 262 -13.99 8.52 -9.77
C THR A 262 -13.19 7.34 -10.29
N GLY A 263 -13.89 6.34 -10.84
CA GLY A 263 -13.26 5.18 -11.44
C GLY A 263 -12.34 5.72 -12.53
N LEU A 264 -11.05 5.77 -12.22
CA LEU A 264 -10.05 6.17 -13.19
C LEU A 264 -9.84 4.93 -14.06
N GLU A 265 -10.70 4.80 -15.07
CA GLU A 265 -10.60 3.72 -16.04
C GLU A 265 -9.46 4.08 -17.01
N ILE A 266 -8.42 3.25 -17.01
CA ILE A 266 -7.32 3.40 -17.96
C ILE A 266 -7.78 2.73 -19.25
N ILE A 267 -8.31 3.55 -20.16
CA ILE A 267 -8.77 3.10 -21.47
C ILE A 267 -7.54 2.99 -22.39
N PHE A 268 -7.28 1.80 -22.92
CA PHE A 268 -6.34 1.64 -24.02
C PHE A 268 -6.96 2.21 -25.30
N HIS A 269 -6.30 3.16 -25.98
CA HIS A 269 -6.94 3.99 -27.02
C HIS A 269 -6.26 3.96 -28.40
N ASP A 270 -5.49 2.91 -28.71
CA ASP A 270 -4.86 2.81 -30.03
C ASP A 270 -5.91 2.44 -31.11
N VAL A 271 -5.69 2.91 -32.34
CA VAL A 271 -6.48 2.52 -33.53
C VAL A 271 -6.03 1.18 -34.11
N TYR A 272 -4.89 0.67 -33.64
CA TYR A 272 -4.34 -0.62 -34.04
C TYR A 272 -4.83 -1.77 -33.18
N ASN A 273 -5.34 -2.82 -33.82
CA ASN A 273 -5.62 -4.12 -33.21
C ASN A 273 -5.25 -5.25 -34.19
N LYS A 274 -5.20 -6.48 -33.71
CA LYS A 274 -4.99 -7.67 -34.54
C LYS A 274 -5.58 -8.90 -33.88
N PHE A 275 -5.85 -9.93 -34.67
CA PHE A 275 -6.12 -11.26 -34.14
C PHE A 275 -4.85 -11.88 -33.56
N LEU A 276 -4.98 -12.54 -32.41
CA LEU A 276 -3.95 -13.40 -31.82
C LEU A 276 -4.17 -14.85 -32.24
N TRP A 277 -5.42 -15.29 -32.29
CA TRP A 277 -5.82 -16.61 -32.79
C TRP A 277 -7.30 -16.63 -33.20
N ILE A 278 -7.68 -17.66 -33.98
CA ILE A 278 -9.04 -17.97 -34.39
C ILE A 278 -9.17 -19.49 -34.63
N GLU A 279 -10.31 -20.08 -34.27
CA GLU A 279 -10.64 -21.46 -34.61
C GLU A 279 -12.15 -21.66 -34.75
N ASN A 280 -12.58 -22.66 -35.51
CA ASN A 280 -13.96 -23.13 -35.50
C ASN A 280 -14.16 -24.20 -34.43
N ILE A 281 -15.32 -24.19 -33.77
CA ILE A 281 -15.66 -25.11 -32.70
C ILE A 281 -17.01 -25.78 -32.98
N ASP A 282 -17.24 -26.90 -32.30
CA ASP A 282 -18.53 -27.59 -32.26
C ASP A 282 -19.62 -26.64 -31.70
N ASP A 283 -20.76 -26.53 -32.39
CA ASP A 283 -21.93 -25.77 -31.95
C ASP A 283 -22.71 -26.43 -30.79
N GLY A 284 -22.28 -27.62 -30.35
CA GLY A 284 -22.93 -28.43 -29.33
C GLY A 284 -23.83 -29.53 -29.90
N ASN A 285 -24.08 -29.53 -31.21
CA ASN A 285 -24.83 -30.56 -31.94
C ASN A 285 -23.93 -31.40 -32.85
N GLY A 286 -22.62 -31.21 -32.81
CA GLY A 286 -21.66 -31.86 -33.70
C GLY A 286 -21.41 -31.10 -35.00
N ASP A 287 -21.93 -29.88 -35.17
CA ASP A 287 -21.71 -29.06 -36.36
C ASP A 287 -20.60 -28.02 -36.12
N TRP A 288 -19.44 -28.28 -36.73
CA TRP A 288 -18.25 -27.43 -36.63
C TRP A 288 -18.25 -26.28 -37.64
N GLY A 289 -19.22 -26.23 -38.56
CA GLY A 289 -19.36 -25.20 -39.57
C GLY A 289 -20.16 -23.98 -39.13
N ARG A 290 -20.58 -23.93 -37.86
CA ARG A 290 -21.54 -22.96 -37.33
C ARG A 290 -20.98 -21.97 -36.33
N THR A 291 -19.93 -22.33 -35.60
CA THR A 291 -19.40 -21.52 -34.51
C THR A 291 -17.90 -21.35 -34.64
N LEU A 292 -17.41 -20.14 -34.33
CA LEU A 292 -15.98 -19.85 -34.23
C LEU A 292 -15.68 -19.04 -32.98
N GLN A 293 -14.47 -19.19 -32.47
CA GLN A 293 -13.93 -18.35 -31.41
C GLN A 293 -12.64 -17.67 -31.88
N PHE A 294 -12.39 -16.47 -31.37
CA PHE A 294 -11.17 -15.74 -31.64
C PHE A 294 -10.74 -14.88 -30.46
N GLU A 295 -9.48 -14.49 -30.47
CA GLU A 295 -8.89 -13.55 -29.52
C GLU A 295 -8.16 -12.42 -30.25
N THR A 296 -8.24 -11.21 -29.71
CA THR A 296 -7.55 -10.03 -30.25
C THR A 296 -6.45 -9.51 -29.33
N LEU A 297 -5.52 -8.70 -29.85
CA LEU A 297 -4.44 -8.12 -29.06
C LEU A 297 -4.97 -7.25 -27.93
N TYR A 298 -6.04 -6.48 -28.20
CA TYR A 298 -6.74 -5.66 -27.22
C TYR A 298 -8.23 -5.94 -27.23
N PRO A 299 -8.94 -5.77 -26.09
CA PRO A 299 -10.39 -5.85 -26.03
C PRO A 299 -11.05 -4.86 -27.00
N ILE A 300 -12.10 -5.31 -27.65
CA ILE A 300 -12.89 -4.55 -28.60
C ILE A 300 -14.10 -3.94 -27.88
N TYR A 301 -14.22 -2.60 -27.96
CA TYR A 301 -15.35 -1.86 -27.41
C TYR A 301 -16.61 -2.05 -28.28
N GLU A 302 -17.71 -2.49 -27.66
CA GLU A 302 -19.06 -2.58 -28.26
C GLU A 302 -19.16 -3.28 -29.63
N ILE A 303 -18.34 -4.31 -29.89
CA ILE A 303 -18.40 -5.04 -31.17
C ILE A 303 -19.80 -5.62 -31.45
N GLN A 304 -20.30 -5.40 -32.67
CA GLN A 304 -21.59 -5.89 -33.15
C GLN A 304 -21.43 -6.79 -34.38
N VAL A 305 -22.49 -7.52 -34.73
CA VAL A 305 -22.53 -8.39 -35.92
C VAL A 305 -22.17 -7.65 -37.20
N HIS A 306 -22.62 -6.41 -37.38
CA HIS A 306 -22.34 -5.62 -38.59
C HIS A 306 -20.88 -5.19 -38.72
N ASN A 307 -20.06 -5.34 -37.67
CA ASN A 307 -18.62 -5.11 -37.73
C ASN A 307 -17.86 -6.33 -38.25
N LEU A 308 -18.52 -7.47 -38.41
CA LEU A 308 -17.90 -8.74 -38.78
C LEU A 308 -18.22 -9.09 -40.24
N LEU A 309 -17.20 -9.45 -40.99
CA LEU A 309 -17.31 -10.01 -42.33
C LEU A 309 -16.61 -11.37 -42.35
N LEU A 310 -17.39 -12.44 -42.48
CA LEU A 310 -16.90 -13.79 -42.67
C LEU A 310 -17.04 -14.18 -44.14
N GLU A 311 -15.97 -14.66 -44.77
CA GLU A 311 -15.97 -15.01 -46.19
C GLU A 311 -15.24 -16.34 -46.45
N ASP A 312 -15.81 -17.16 -47.34
CA ASP A 312 -15.06 -18.23 -48.00
C ASP A 312 -14.11 -17.59 -49.01
N VAL A 313 -12.80 -17.79 -48.82
CA VAL A 313 -11.76 -17.15 -49.63
C VAL A 313 -11.71 -17.72 -51.05
N TYR A 314 -12.05 -19.00 -51.23
CA TYR A 314 -11.98 -19.68 -52.51
C TYR A 314 -13.11 -19.27 -53.44
N PHE A 315 -14.34 -19.20 -52.92
CA PHE A 315 -15.50 -18.80 -53.71
C PHE A 315 -15.77 -17.28 -53.66
N GLY A 316 -15.16 -16.56 -52.71
CA GLY A 316 -15.44 -15.14 -52.48
C GLY A 316 -16.87 -14.89 -51.98
N VAL A 317 -17.47 -15.89 -51.32
CA VAL A 317 -18.86 -15.84 -50.85
C VAL A 317 -18.89 -15.41 -49.39
N VAL A 318 -19.73 -14.43 -49.08
CA VAL A 318 -19.97 -13.98 -47.72
C VAL A 318 -20.79 -15.01 -46.97
N ILE A 319 -20.31 -15.41 -45.80
CA ILE A 319 -21.01 -16.30 -44.86
C ILE A 319 -21.69 -15.39 -43.83
N PRO A 320 -23.03 -15.33 -43.78
CA PRO A 320 -23.73 -14.44 -42.87
C PRO A 320 -23.44 -14.77 -41.40
N VAL A 321 -23.10 -13.74 -40.62
CA VAL A 321 -22.88 -13.85 -39.17
C VAL A 321 -24.19 -13.63 -38.44
N GLY A 322 -24.54 -14.54 -37.52
CA GLY A 322 -25.78 -14.51 -36.74
C GLY A 322 -25.65 -13.73 -35.44
N SER A 323 -24.63 -14.06 -34.62
CA SER A 323 -24.41 -13.41 -33.34
C SER A 323 -22.93 -13.34 -32.96
N ILE A 324 -22.60 -12.41 -32.08
CA ILE A 324 -21.30 -12.32 -31.40
C ILE A 324 -21.52 -12.28 -29.89
N THR A 325 -20.75 -13.07 -29.14
CA THR A 325 -20.77 -13.14 -27.69
C THR A 325 -19.39 -12.83 -27.15
N TYR A 326 -19.31 -11.93 -26.17
CA TYR A 326 -18.08 -11.64 -25.44
C TYR A 326 -17.86 -12.68 -24.35
N LEU A 327 -16.69 -13.32 -24.36
CA LEU A 327 -16.34 -14.38 -23.41
C LEU A 327 -15.46 -13.90 -22.23
N GLY A 328 -15.00 -12.64 -22.28
CA GLY A 328 -14.10 -12.06 -21.27
C GLY A 328 -12.72 -11.72 -21.85
N GLU A 329 -12.06 -10.76 -21.20
CA GLU A 329 -10.77 -10.18 -21.61
C GLU A 329 -10.80 -9.66 -23.05
N ASN A 330 -10.28 -10.45 -23.99
CA ASN A 330 -10.11 -10.14 -25.40
C ASN A 330 -10.65 -11.28 -26.29
N LYS A 331 -11.53 -12.13 -25.75
CA LYS A 331 -12.07 -13.34 -26.40
C LYS A 331 -13.53 -13.20 -26.80
N TYR A 332 -13.84 -13.72 -27.99
CA TYR A 332 -15.14 -13.60 -28.63
C TYR A 332 -15.55 -14.91 -29.27
N GLN A 333 -16.86 -15.18 -29.26
CA GLN A 333 -17.48 -16.26 -30.00
C GLN A 333 -18.45 -15.70 -31.02
N VAL A 334 -18.42 -16.24 -32.24
CA VAL A 334 -19.29 -15.84 -33.33
C VAL A 334 -20.05 -17.06 -33.84
N SER A 335 -21.34 -16.88 -34.11
CA SER A 335 -22.16 -17.88 -34.80
C SER A 335 -22.47 -17.45 -36.22
N VAL A 336 -22.60 -18.42 -37.12
CA VAL A 336 -23.19 -18.24 -38.45
C VAL A 336 -24.70 -18.05 -38.28
N ALA A 337 -25.33 -17.25 -39.15
CA ALA A 337 -26.77 -17.02 -39.10
C ALA A 337 -27.58 -18.31 -39.34
N ASP A 338 -28.65 -18.48 -38.56
CA ASP A 338 -29.50 -19.69 -38.57
C ASP A 338 -30.22 -19.91 -39.91
N ASP A 339 -30.47 -18.84 -40.67
CA ASP A 339 -31.10 -18.89 -41.99
C ASP A 339 -30.14 -19.36 -43.11
N THR A 340 -28.85 -19.45 -42.82
CA THR A 340 -27.86 -19.90 -43.78
C THR A 340 -27.85 -21.43 -43.80
N LEU A 341 -28.15 -22.02 -44.96
CA LEU A 341 -28.24 -23.48 -45.09
C LEU A 341 -26.91 -24.20 -44.81
N VAL A 342 -25.79 -23.66 -45.30
CA VAL A 342 -24.50 -24.37 -45.34
C VAL A 342 -23.43 -23.81 -44.39
N GLY A 343 -23.49 -22.53 -44.02
CA GLY A 343 -22.47 -21.88 -43.19
C GLY A 343 -21.04 -22.10 -43.72
N MET A 344 -20.11 -22.47 -42.84
CA MET A 344 -18.75 -22.84 -43.23
C MET A 344 -18.63 -24.30 -43.71
N ASN A 345 -19.68 -25.14 -43.59
CA ASN A 345 -19.56 -26.59 -43.87
C ASN A 345 -19.20 -26.92 -45.32
N ASN A 346 -19.55 -26.05 -46.25
CA ASN A 346 -19.23 -26.20 -47.67
C ASN A 346 -18.03 -25.35 -48.09
N ALA A 347 -17.30 -24.77 -47.12
CA ALA A 347 -16.17 -23.93 -47.43
C ALA A 347 -15.04 -24.75 -48.07
N LEU A 348 -14.47 -24.26 -49.17
CA LEU A 348 -13.34 -24.92 -49.82
C LEU A 348 -12.03 -24.22 -49.46
N GLY A 349 -11.35 -24.71 -48.43
CA GLY A 349 -10.04 -24.19 -48.03
C GLY A 349 -10.14 -23.19 -46.88
N SER A 350 -9.54 -22.01 -47.05
CA SER A 350 -9.51 -21.00 -45.98
C SER A 350 -10.78 -20.16 -45.92
N VAL A 351 -11.12 -19.77 -44.69
CA VAL A 351 -12.14 -18.78 -44.37
C VAL A 351 -11.44 -17.57 -43.78
N ARG A 352 -11.89 -16.37 -44.15
CA ARG A 352 -11.36 -15.10 -43.61
C ARG A 352 -12.42 -14.45 -42.72
N LEU A 353 -12.02 -14.08 -41.51
CA LEU A 353 -12.78 -13.18 -40.65
C LEU A 353 -12.14 -11.78 -40.72
N THR A 354 -12.95 -10.77 -41.00
CA THR A 354 -12.53 -9.37 -40.96
C THR A 354 -13.40 -8.57 -40.00
N VAL A 355 -12.75 -7.76 -39.15
CA VAL A 355 -13.42 -6.76 -38.31
C VAL A 355 -13.27 -5.41 -38.99
N LYS A 356 -14.38 -4.72 -39.23
CA LYS A 356 -14.43 -3.43 -39.93
C LYS A 356 -15.36 -2.43 -39.26
N ASN A 357 -15.18 -1.15 -39.58
CA ASN A 357 -16.07 -0.05 -39.15
C ASN A 357 -16.22 0.04 -37.63
N LEU A 358 -15.20 -0.34 -36.86
CA LEU A 358 -15.24 -0.29 -35.42
C LEU A 358 -14.85 1.11 -34.91
N ILE A 359 -15.56 1.60 -33.90
CA ILE A 359 -15.26 2.86 -33.23
C ILE A 359 -14.70 2.53 -31.84
N THR A 360 -13.54 3.09 -31.52
CA THR A 360 -12.94 3.00 -30.18
C THR A 360 -13.80 3.72 -29.14
N GLN A 361 -13.58 3.46 -27.85
CA GLN A 361 -14.31 4.13 -26.76
C GLN A 361 -14.15 5.68 -26.78
N LEU A 362 -13.13 6.21 -27.46
CA LEU A 362 -12.93 7.65 -27.65
C LEU A 362 -13.50 8.22 -28.95
N GLY A 363 -14.25 7.43 -29.73
CA GLY A 363 -14.89 7.90 -30.97
C GLY A 363 -13.99 7.87 -32.20
N LEU A 364 -12.79 7.28 -32.13
CA LEU A 364 -11.90 7.13 -33.29
C LEU A 364 -12.23 5.87 -34.08
N MET A 365 -12.17 5.95 -35.42
CA MET A 365 -12.27 4.78 -36.30
C MET A 365 -11.03 3.90 -36.14
N MET A 366 -11.23 2.62 -35.81
CA MET A 366 -10.16 1.63 -35.71
C MET A 366 -9.76 1.13 -37.10
N ASP A 367 -8.50 0.73 -37.28
CA ASP A 367 -8.04 0.12 -38.53
C ASP A 367 -8.76 -1.22 -38.76
N ASP A 368 -9.20 -1.47 -39.99
CA ASP A 368 -9.73 -2.78 -40.39
C ASP A 368 -8.62 -3.84 -40.27
N PHE A 369 -8.94 -4.99 -39.68
CA PHE A 369 -7.99 -6.10 -39.53
C PHE A 369 -8.67 -7.44 -39.79
N SER A 370 -7.91 -8.38 -40.37
CA SER A 370 -8.41 -9.69 -40.79
C SER A 370 -7.48 -10.83 -40.38
N ILE A 371 -8.04 -12.03 -40.32
CA ILE A 371 -7.29 -13.29 -40.16
C ILE A 371 -7.90 -14.35 -41.07
N GLU A 372 -7.03 -15.19 -41.64
CA GLU A 372 -7.41 -16.37 -42.40
C GLU A 372 -7.08 -17.63 -41.62
N PHE A 373 -7.98 -18.61 -41.67
CA PHE A 373 -7.78 -19.92 -41.06
C PHE A 373 -8.42 -21.02 -41.90
N ILE A 374 -8.02 -22.26 -41.67
CA ILE A 374 -8.59 -23.44 -42.33
C ILE A 374 -9.53 -24.09 -41.32
N PRO A 375 -10.86 -24.08 -41.55
CA PRO A 375 -11.79 -24.75 -40.65
C PRO A 375 -11.55 -26.26 -40.64
N ILE A 376 -11.74 -26.88 -39.47
CA ILE A 376 -11.56 -28.32 -39.27
C ILE A 376 -12.89 -29.02 -39.02
N ASN A 377 -12.95 -30.32 -39.24
CA ASN A 377 -14.12 -31.17 -38.92
C ASN A 377 -15.44 -30.75 -39.58
N LEU A 378 -15.36 -30.05 -40.73
CA LEU A 378 -16.55 -29.67 -41.49
C LEU A 378 -17.25 -30.89 -42.10
N VAL A 379 -18.58 -30.89 -42.08
CA VAL A 379 -19.41 -31.93 -42.70
C VAL A 379 -20.21 -31.28 -43.83
N PRO A 380 -19.83 -31.48 -45.10
CA PRO A 380 -20.51 -30.86 -46.23
C PRO A 380 -22.02 -31.13 -46.22
N VAL A 381 -22.80 -30.07 -46.38
CA VAL A 381 -24.26 -30.11 -46.48
C VAL A 381 -24.64 -30.20 -47.95
N GLU A 382 -25.45 -31.20 -48.30
CA GLU A 382 -25.99 -31.33 -49.65
C GLU A 382 -26.92 -30.16 -49.95
N ILE A 383 -26.57 -29.37 -50.97
CA ILE A 383 -27.44 -28.31 -51.46
C ILE A 383 -28.44 -28.99 -52.40
N PRO A 384 -29.76 -29.01 -52.07
CA PRO A 384 -30.74 -29.64 -52.93
C PRO A 384 -30.70 -28.96 -54.30
N LEU A 385 -30.69 -29.77 -55.36
CA LEU A 385 -30.75 -29.25 -56.72
C LEU A 385 -32.04 -28.43 -56.88
N PRO A 386 -31.99 -27.26 -57.56
CA PRO A 386 -33.18 -26.49 -57.80
C PRO A 386 -34.22 -27.35 -58.53
N VAL A 387 -35.40 -27.49 -57.93
CA VAL A 387 -36.54 -28.14 -58.57
C VAL A 387 -37.14 -27.12 -59.52
N VAL A 388 -37.16 -27.42 -60.81
CA VAL A 388 -37.80 -26.57 -61.81
C VAL A 388 -39.30 -26.56 -61.52
N GLU A 389 -39.80 -25.45 -60.98
CA GLU A 389 -41.21 -25.32 -60.58
C GLU A 389 -42.13 -25.25 -61.81
N GLU A 390 -41.72 -24.53 -62.86
CA GLU A 390 -42.36 -24.50 -64.18
C GLU A 390 -41.34 -24.11 -65.26
N VAL A 391 -41.43 -24.73 -66.45
CA VAL A 391 -40.69 -24.29 -67.66
C VAL A 391 -41.63 -23.42 -68.48
N TRP A 392 -41.34 -22.12 -68.55
CA TRP A 392 -41.98 -21.23 -69.51
C TRP A 392 -41.21 -21.31 -70.83
N ASN A 393 -41.84 -21.84 -71.89
CA ASN A 393 -41.35 -21.65 -73.25
C ASN A 393 -41.76 -20.24 -73.69
N GLU A 394 -40.79 -19.33 -73.79
CA GLU A 394 -40.94 -18.13 -74.63
C GLU A 394 -40.64 -18.43 -76.10
#